data_AF-A0A8S0HD71-F1
#
_entry.id   AF-A0A8S0HD71-F1
#
_cell.length_a   1.000
_cell.length_b   1.000
_cell.length_c   1.000
_cell.angle_alpha   90.00
_cell.angle_beta   90.00
_cell.angle_gamma   90.00
#
_symmetry.space_group_name_H-M   'P 1'
#
loop_
_entity.id
_entity.type
_entity.pdbx_description
1 polymer ?
#
loop_
_entity_poly.entity_id
_entity_poly.type
_entity_poly.pdbx_seq_one_letter_code
_entity_poly.pdbx_strand_id
1 'polypeptide(L)'
;MLAFHLLILRNPAWHGRRLLAATLHDLVRLTRRNLRGAESWFGGRMADRLLQLARHYPELPEPARSRWDDGLLGLDIGDELMHLRLSLAVAQVPVGAAQRAYFEHLQRTLEQGPAGSRQDALEQPSVALLEALGQQPPSDALKLAQGAVVQLQSSWRSWCRQQEETHGAA
;
A
#
# COMPACT_ATOMS: atom_id res chain seq x y z
N MET A 1 -51.02 -6.33 -0.59
CA MET A 1 -49.69 -6.70 -0.11
C MET A 1 -48.66 -5.83 -0.81
N LEU A 2 -47.99 -4.93 -0.09
CA LEU A 2 -46.88 -4.14 -0.61
C LEU A 2 -45.59 -4.98 -0.49
N ALA A 3 -45.13 -5.54 -1.60
CA ALA A 3 -43.82 -6.20 -1.66
C ALA A 3 -42.76 -5.14 -1.92
N PHE A 4 -42.02 -4.76 -0.89
CA PHE A 4 -40.82 -3.94 -1.04
C PHE A 4 -39.73 -4.78 -1.72
N HIS A 5 -39.52 -4.55 -3.02
CA HIS A 5 -38.33 -5.02 -3.70
C HIS A 5 -37.16 -4.12 -3.33
N LEU A 6 -36.33 -4.57 -2.40
CA LEU A 6 -35.00 -4.01 -2.17
C LEU A 6 -34.17 -4.28 -3.42
N LEU A 7 -34.15 -3.32 -4.35
CA LEU A 7 -33.16 -3.24 -5.41
C LEU A 7 -31.80 -3.00 -4.75
N ILE A 8 -31.09 -4.07 -4.41
CA ILE A 8 -29.67 -3.99 -4.11
C ILE A 8 -28.99 -3.69 -5.45
N LEU A 9 -28.83 -2.40 -5.77
CA LEU A 9 -27.96 -1.93 -6.86
C LEU A 9 -26.51 -2.23 -6.45
N ARG A 10 -26.13 -3.50 -6.46
CA ARG A 10 -24.78 -3.96 -6.16
C ARG A 10 -23.93 -3.73 -7.40
N ASN A 11 -23.63 -2.47 -7.70
CA ASN A 11 -22.70 -2.15 -8.77
C ASN A 11 -21.30 -2.64 -8.32
N PRO A 12 -20.73 -3.68 -8.96
CA PRO A 12 -19.44 -4.25 -8.57
C PRO A 12 -18.32 -3.19 -8.62
N ALA A 13 -18.46 -2.15 -9.45
CA ALA A 13 -17.51 -1.04 -9.52
C ALA A 13 -17.43 -0.21 -8.25
N TRP A 14 -18.56 -0.02 -7.57
CA TRP A 14 -18.59 0.74 -6.33
C TRP A 14 -17.98 -0.07 -5.16
N HIS A 15 -18.20 -1.38 -5.15
CA HIS A 15 -17.60 -2.26 -4.14
C HIS A 15 -16.06 -2.28 -4.25
N GLY A 16 -15.52 -2.40 -5.47
CA GLY A 16 -14.08 -2.32 -5.71
C GLY A 16 -13.45 -0.99 -5.26
N ARG A 17 -14.07 0.14 -5.62
CA ARG A 17 -13.60 1.47 -5.18
C ARG A 17 -13.58 1.61 -3.65
N ARG A 18 -14.59 1.05 -2.97
CA ARG A 18 -14.62 1.04 -1.50
C ARG A 18 -13.53 0.18 -0.88
N LEU A 19 -13.24 -0.99 -1.48
CA LEU A 19 -12.16 -1.85 -1.02
C LEU A 19 -10.81 -1.18 -1.19
N LEU A 20 -10.54 -0.58 -2.36
CA LEU A 20 -9.34 0.22 -2.61
C LEU A 20 -9.18 1.35 -1.60
N ALA A 21 -10.22 2.16 -1.39
CA ALA A 21 -10.20 3.24 -0.39
C ALA A 21 -9.92 2.70 1.03
N ALA A 22 -10.50 1.54 1.38
CA ALA A 22 -10.26 0.91 2.67
C ALA A 22 -8.81 0.38 2.80
N THR A 23 -8.23 -0.16 1.72
CA THR A 23 -6.82 -0.57 1.67
C THR A 23 -5.89 0.63 1.84
N LEU A 24 -6.09 1.71 1.09
CA LEU A 24 -5.29 2.94 1.24
C LEU A 24 -5.38 3.51 2.66
N HIS A 25 -6.58 3.54 3.24
CA HIS A 25 -6.77 3.97 4.62
C HIS A 25 -5.99 3.10 5.62
N ASP A 26 -5.95 1.79 5.40
CA ASP A 26 -5.17 0.90 6.26
C ASP A 26 -3.67 1.14 6.12
N LEU A 27 -3.18 1.34 4.91
CA LEU A 27 -1.77 1.66 4.63
C LEU A 27 -1.37 2.99 5.28
N VAL A 28 -2.21 4.02 5.18
CA VAL A 28 -2.04 5.31 5.88
C VAL A 28 -1.93 5.11 7.39
N ARG A 29 -2.80 4.28 7.98
CA ARG A 29 -2.70 3.98 9.42
C ARG A 29 -1.45 3.18 9.75
N LEU A 30 -1.01 2.30 8.84
CA LEU A 30 0.16 1.46 9.00
C LEU A 30 1.47 2.26 9.05
N THR A 31 1.53 3.48 8.50
CA THR A 31 2.73 4.34 8.63
C THR A 31 2.94 4.83 10.07
N ARG A 32 1.87 4.95 10.87
CA ARG A 32 1.90 5.53 12.23
C ARG A 32 1.61 4.54 13.36
N ARG A 33 0.89 3.45 13.09
CA ARG A 33 0.40 2.51 14.12
C ARG A 33 1.56 1.88 14.90
N ASN A 34 1.42 1.67 16.20
CA ASN A 34 2.40 0.91 16.99
C ASN A 34 2.71 -0.45 16.33
N LEU A 35 4.00 -0.83 16.25
CA LEU A 35 4.44 -2.08 15.60
C LEU A 35 3.88 -3.34 16.27
N ARG A 36 3.64 -3.30 17.59
CA ARG A 36 3.11 -4.45 18.31
C ARG A 36 1.71 -4.80 17.79
N GLY A 37 1.61 -5.96 17.14
CA GLY A 37 0.36 -6.44 16.53
C GLY A 37 -0.06 -5.67 15.27
N ALA A 38 0.82 -4.88 14.66
CA ALA A 38 0.54 -4.23 13.37
C ALA A 38 0.40 -5.26 12.24
N GLU A 39 1.26 -6.27 12.23
CA GLU A 39 1.27 -7.36 11.25
C GLU A 39 -0.05 -8.15 11.26
N SER A 40 -0.46 -8.67 12.42
CA SER A 40 -1.72 -9.42 12.55
C SER A 40 -2.95 -8.55 12.23
N TRP A 41 -2.91 -7.27 12.60
CA TRP A 41 -3.97 -6.31 12.30
C TRP A 41 -4.09 -6.00 10.80
N PHE A 42 -2.97 -5.81 10.11
CA PHE A 42 -2.96 -5.52 8.67
C PHE A 42 -3.28 -6.78 7.88
N GLY A 43 -2.56 -7.88 8.15
CA GLY A 43 -2.75 -9.17 7.48
C GLY A 43 -4.17 -9.70 7.62
N GLY A 44 -4.77 -9.59 8.81
CA GLY A 44 -6.16 -10.01 9.01
C GLY A 44 -7.17 -9.24 8.15
N ARG A 45 -7.01 -7.91 8.03
CA ARG A 45 -7.90 -7.11 7.17
C ARG A 45 -7.59 -7.25 5.70
N MET A 46 -6.34 -7.49 5.31
CA MET A 46 -6.00 -7.73 3.91
C MET A 46 -6.51 -9.10 3.45
N ALA A 47 -6.36 -10.13 4.28
CA ALA A 47 -6.94 -11.44 4.03
C ALA A 47 -8.47 -11.38 3.84
N ASP A 48 -9.18 -10.67 4.71
CA ASP A 48 -10.64 -10.48 4.55
C ASP A 48 -11.00 -9.77 3.24
N ARG A 49 -10.26 -8.73 2.85
CA ARG A 49 -10.49 -8.02 1.57
C ARG A 49 -10.18 -8.89 0.36
N LEU A 50 -9.09 -9.65 0.38
CA LEU A 50 -8.75 -10.57 -0.70
C LEU A 50 -9.81 -11.68 -0.83
N LEU A 51 -10.35 -12.19 0.29
CA LEU A 51 -11.48 -13.12 0.26
C LEU A 51 -12.75 -12.48 -0.32
N GLN A 52 -13.05 -11.21 0.03
CA GLN A 52 -14.17 -10.47 -0.57
C GLN A 52 -13.99 -10.28 -2.08
N LEU A 53 -12.78 -9.95 -2.55
CA LEU A 53 -12.46 -9.84 -3.97
C LEU A 53 -12.57 -11.19 -4.69
N ALA A 54 -12.00 -12.26 -4.11
CA ALA A 54 -11.98 -13.60 -4.69
C ALA A 54 -13.39 -14.19 -4.87
N ARG A 55 -14.31 -13.91 -3.92
CA ARG A 55 -15.72 -14.35 -4.01
C ARG A 55 -16.46 -13.79 -5.22
N HIS A 56 -15.97 -12.71 -5.81
CA HIS A 56 -16.55 -12.09 -6.99
C HIS A 56 -15.76 -12.40 -8.27
N TYR A 57 -14.57 -13.00 -8.17
CA TYR A 57 -13.64 -13.25 -9.28
C TYR A 57 -14.17 -14.12 -10.45
N PRO A 58 -14.97 -15.21 -10.26
CA PRO A 58 -15.30 -16.12 -11.36
C PRO A 58 -16.26 -15.57 -12.44
N GLU A 59 -16.90 -14.41 -12.21
CA GLU A 59 -17.93 -13.86 -13.10
C GLU A 59 -17.58 -12.47 -13.67
N LEU A 60 -16.33 -12.03 -13.53
CA LEU A 60 -15.98 -10.63 -13.74
C LEU A 60 -15.30 -10.35 -15.11
N PRO A 61 -15.80 -9.38 -15.90
CA PRO A 61 -15.10 -8.88 -17.09
C PRO A 61 -13.81 -8.12 -16.72
N GLU A 62 -12.91 -7.90 -17.69
CA GLU A 62 -11.59 -7.23 -17.59
C GLU A 62 -11.44 -6.14 -16.49
N PRO A 63 -12.33 -5.13 -16.37
CA PRO A 63 -12.22 -4.06 -15.36
C PRO A 63 -12.41 -4.49 -13.90
N ALA A 64 -12.62 -5.78 -13.64
CA ALA A 64 -12.62 -6.34 -12.31
C ALA A 64 -11.45 -7.29 -12.03
N ARG A 65 -10.71 -7.74 -13.06
CA ARG A 65 -9.36 -8.30 -12.87
C ARG A 65 -8.41 -7.24 -12.33
N SER A 66 -8.46 -6.02 -12.86
CA SER A 66 -7.63 -4.90 -12.37
C SER A 66 -7.79 -4.59 -10.88
N ARG A 67 -8.95 -4.89 -10.29
CA ARG A 67 -9.22 -4.68 -8.85
C ARG A 67 -8.61 -5.74 -7.96
N TRP A 68 -8.48 -6.96 -8.49
CA TRP A 68 -7.72 -8.01 -7.85
C TRP A 68 -6.25 -7.61 -7.81
N ASP A 69 -5.74 -7.10 -8.93
CA ASP A 69 -4.35 -6.60 -9.04
C ASP A 69 -4.11 -5.43 -8.07
N ASP A 70 -5.05 -4.48 -7.96
CA ASP A 70 -4.99 -3.41 -6.95
C ASP A 70 -4.93 -3.95 -5.50
N GLY A 71 -5.67 -5.02 -5.23
CA GLY A 71 -5.67 -5.68 -3.92
C GLY A 71 -4.32 -6.31 -3.60
N LEU A 72 -3.70 -6.97 -4.57
CA LEU A 72 -2.36 -7.56 -4.45
C LEU A 72 -1.28 -6.49 -4.29
N LEU A 73 -1.31 -5.44 -5.11
CA LEU A 73 -0.34 -4.34 -5.01
C LEU A 73 -0.47 -3.58 -3.68
N GLY A 74 -1.69 -3.44 -3.16
CA GLY A 74 -1.94 -2.89 -1.83
C GLY A 74 -1.43 -3.79 -0.70
N LEU A 75 -1.45 -5.12 -0.87
CA LEU A 75 -0.82 -6.07 0.04
C LEU A 75 0.70 -5.92 0.01
N ASP A 76 1.31 -5.93 -1.18
CA ASP A 76 2.76 -5.80 -1.38
C ASP A 76 3.30 -4.52 -0.71
N ILE A 77 2.62 -3.38 -0.89
CA ILE A 77 2.99 -2.12 -0.22
C ILE A 77 2.93 -2.26 1.30
N GLY A 78 1.92 -2.94 1.82
CA GLY A 78 1.75 -3.13 3.26
C GLY A 78 2.82 -4.02 3.87
N ASP A 79 3.20 -5.09 3.17
CA ASP A 79 4.25 -6.01 3.57
C ASP A 79 5.62 -5.31 3.57
N GLU A 80 5.94 -4.56 2.50
CA GLU A 80 7.20 -3.79 2.44
C GLU A 80 7.24 -2.66 3.48
N LEU A 81 6.11 -2.00 3.74
CA LEU A 81 6.02 -1.02 4.82
C LEU A 81 6.25 -1.67 6.20
N MET A 82 5.69 -2.85 6.44
CA MET A 82 5.94 -3.59 7.68
C MET A 82 7.40 -4.00 7.81
N HIS A 83 7.98 -4.58 6.76
CA HIS A 83 9.38 -4.95 6.71
C HIS A 83 10.31 -3.77 6.98
N LEU A 84 10.07 -2.61 6.35
CA LEU A 84 10.84 -1.40 6.59
C LEU A 84 10.77 -1.00 8.06
N ARG A 85 9.57 -0.93 8.63
CA ARG A 85 9.38 -0.47 10.01
C ARG A 85 9.99 -1.42 11.04
N LEU A 86 9.87 -2.73 10.82
CA LEU A 86 10.50 -3.76 11.68
C LEU A 86 12.02 -3.70 11.57
N SER A 87 12.56 -3.59 10.36
CA SER A 87 14.01 -3.51 10.12
C SER A 87 14.62 -2.28 10.77
N LEU A 88 13.96 -1.12 10.65
CA LEU A 88 14.39 0.12 11.33
C LEU A 88 14.33 -0.01 12.86
N ALA A 89 13.29 -0.65 13.39
CA ALA A 89 13.15 -0.88 14.83
C ALA A 89 14.24 -1.81 15.38
N VAL A 90 14.67 -2.81 14.61
CA VAL A 90 15.78 -3.71 14.98
C VAL A 90 17.13 -3.01 14.84
N ALA A 91 17.33 -2.24 13.76
CA ALA A 91 18.59 -1.55 13.51
C ALA A 91 18.93 -0.51 14.59
N GLN A 92 17.92 0.12 15.20
CA GLN A 92 18.09 1.11 16.29
C GLN A 92 19.09 2.22 15.98
N VAL A 93 19.19 2.61 14.70
CA VAL A 93 20.09 3.65 14.21
C VAL A 93 19.48 5.05 14.33
N PRO A 94 20.27 6.12 14.58
CA PRO A 94 19.79 7.48 14.83
C PRO A 94 19.33 8.24 13.56
N VAL A 95 18.48 7.63 12.73
CA VAL A 95 17.97 8.22 11.46
C VAL A 95 16.62 8.94 11.61
N GLY A 96 16.28 9.35 12.83
CA GLY A 96 14.91 9.74 13.19
C GLY A 96 14.30 10.87 12.36
N ALA A 97 15.09 11.86 11.92
CA ALA A 97 14.57 12.96 11.09
C ALA A 97 14.24 12.51 9.66
N ALA A 98 15.17 11.82 8.99
CA ALA A 98 14.97 11.27 7.65
C ALA A 98 13.84 10.23 7.63
N GLN A 99 13.80 9.36 8.65
CA GLN A 99 12.74 8.38 8.82
C GLN A 99 11.35 9.03 8.98
N ARG A 100 11.22 10.05 9.84
CA ARG A 100 9.95 10.77 10.00
C ARG A 100 9.51 11.43 8.70
N ALA A 101 10.43 12.15 8.03
CA ALA A 101 10.14 12.81 6.77
C ALA A 101 9.68 11.82 5.69
N TYR A 102 10.32 10.66 5.60
CA TYR A 102 9.92 9.59 4.68
C TYR A 102 8.49 9.08 4.96
N PHE A 103 8.18 8.73 6.22
CA PHE A 103 6.85 8.21 6.55
C PHE A 103 5.74 9.24 6.42
N GLU A 104 6.01 10.52 6.73
CA GLU A 104 5.08 11.61 6.50
C GLU A 104 4.80 11.84 5.01
N HIS A 105 5.82 11.70 4.16
CA HIS A 105 5.65 11.83 2.71
C HIS A 105 4.92 10.62 2.13
N LEU A 106 5.33 9.40 2.50
CA LEU A 106 4.65 8.16 2.12
C LEU A 106 3.17 8.20 2.48
N GLN A 107 2.85 8.65 3.68
CA GLN A 107 1.46 8.80 4.09
C GLN A 107 0.69 9.76 3.18
N ARG A 108 1.22 10.95 2.91
CA ARG A 108 0.56 11.94 2.04
C ARG A 108 0.34 11.38 0.63
N THR A 109 1.28 10.59 0.14
CA THR A 109 1.19 9.89 -1.14
C THR A 109 0.07 8.84 -1.13
N LEU A 110 -0.03 8.04 -0.07
CA LEU A 110 -1.09 7.03 0.10
C LEU A 110 -2.48 7.66 0.28
N GLU A 111 -2.58 8.81 0.95
CA GLU A 111 -3.83 9.58 1.10
C GLU A 111 -4.37 10.07 -0.25
N GLN A 112 -3.47 10.41 -1.18
CA GLN A 112 -3.83 10.81 -2.55
C GLN A 112 -4.14 9.62 -3.46
N GLY A 113 -3.73 8.42 -3.07
CA GLY A 113 -3.90 7.18 -3.83
C GLY A 113 -3.04 7.12 -5.10
N PRO A 114 -2.95 5.94 -5.73
CA PRO A 114 -2.13 5.73 -6.93
C PRO A 114 -2.67 6.52 -8.13
N ALA A 115 -1.76 7.08 -8.91
CA ALA A 115 -2.03 7.62 -10.25
C ALA A 115 -0.72 7.77 -11.01
N GLY A 116 -0.79 7.73 -12.33
CA GLY A 116 0.33 7.95 -13.24
C GLY A 116 1.26 9.10 -12.91
N SER A 117 0.70 10.29 -12.73
CA SER A 117 1.44 11.50 -12.37
C SER A 117 2.15 11.44 -11.03
N ARG A 118 1.87 10.42 -10.21
CA ARG A 118 2.46 10.19 -8.89
C ARG A 118 3.42 9.01 -8.86
N GLN A 119 3.72 8.36 -9.99
CA GLN A 119 4.62 7.19 -10.01
C GLN A 119 5.98 7.47 -9.33
N ASP A 120 6.52 8.68 -9.50
CA ASP A 120 7.81 9.08 -8.92
C ASP A 120 7.68 9.83 -7.60
N ALA A 121 6.49 9.89 -7.01
CA ALA A 121 6.24 10.62 -5.76
C ALA A 121 7.12 10.13 -4.59
N LEU A 122 7.63 8.90 -4.66
CA LEU A 122 8.51 8.31 -3.64
C LEU A 122 9.99 8.36 -3.99
N GLU A 123 10.41 8.89 -5.14
CA GLU A 123 11.82 8.85 -5.56
C GLU A 123 12.74 9.67 -4.65
N GLN A 124 12.54 10.98 -4.61
CA GLN A 124 13.32 11.88 -3.76
C GLN A 124 13.31 11.50 -2.27
N PRO A 125 12.16 11.19 -1.62
CA PRO A 125 12.17 10.79 -0.22
C PRO A 125 12.89 9.44 -0.01
N SER A 126 12.81 8.50 -0.97
CA SER A 126 13.55 7.23 -0.87
C SER A 126 15.05 7.46 -0.93
N VAL A 127 15.53 8.32 -1.85
CA VAL A 127 16.95 8.71 -1.92
C VAL A 127 17.42 9.29 -0.59
N ALA A 128 16.69 10.28 -0.04
CA ALA A 128 17.08 10.92 1.21
C ALA A 128 17.15 9.95 2.40
N LEU A 129 16.21 8.99 2.48
CA LEU A 129 16.24 7.97 3.51
C LEU A 129 17.39 6.98 3.31
N LEU A 130 17.62 6.53 2.07
CA LEU A 130 18.71 5.61 1.73
C LEU A 130 20.08 6.22 2.01
N GLU A 131 20.28 7.50 1.72
CA GLU A 131 21.50 8.23 2.06
C GLU A 131 21.72 8.26 3.58
N ALA A 132 20.69 8.61 4.35
CA ALA A 132 20.76 8.64 5.81
C ALA A 132 21.07 7.27 6.42
N LEU A 133 20.48 6.20 5.86
CA LEU A 133 20.78 4.82 6.23
C LEU A 133 22.20 4.42 5.84
N GLY A 134 22.68 4.83 4.67
CA GLY A 134 24.03 4.53 4.18
C GLY A 134 25.16 5.14 5.00
N GLN A 135 24.89 6.20 5.77
CA GLN A 135 25.85 6.77 6.74
C GLN A 135 25.95 5.98 8.05
N GLN A 136 25.10 4.97 8.27
CA GLN A 136 25.10 4.18 9.50
C GLN A 136 26.05 2.97 9.39
N PRO A 137 26.56 2.46 10.52
CA PRO A 137 27.34 1.22 10.52
C PRO A 137 26.55 0.06 9.90
N PRO A 138 27.17 -0.76 9.05
CA PRO A 138 26.48 -1.83 8.35
C PRO A 138 25.95 -2.89 9.32
N SER A 139 24.71 -3.32 9.10
CA SER A 139 24.10 -4.46 9.79
C SER A 139 23.08 -5.11 8.85
N ASP A 140 22.70 -6.36 9.14
CA ASP A 140 21.71 -7.05 8.31
C ASP A 140 20.34 -6.37 8.41
N ALA A 141 19.96 -5.86 9.58
CA ALA A 141 18.75 -5.05 9.74
C ALA A 141 18.77 -3.76 8.92
N LEU A 142 19.93 -3.10 8.80
CA LEU A 142 20.08 -1.92 7.96
C LEU A 142 19.96 -2.25 6.47
N LYS A 143 20.57 -3.35 6.01
CA LYS A 143 20.45 -3.83 4.63
C LYS A 143 19.00 -4.18 4.29
N LEU A 144 18.30 -4.85 5.20
CA LEU A 144 16.87 -5.16 5.04
C LEU A 144 16.02 -3.89 4.97
N ALA A 145 16.30 -2.89 5.82
CA ALA A 145 15.63 -1.60 5.74
C ALA A 145 15.86 -0.91 4.38
N GLN A 146 17.10 -0.88 3.89
CA GLN A 146 17.42 -0.31 2.58
C GLN A 146 16.69 -1.04 1.44
N GLY A 147 16.67 -2.38 1.48
CA GLY A 147 15.93 -3.20 0.52
C GLY A 147 14.43 -2.87 0.53
N ALA A 148 13.83 -2.79 1.70
CA ALA A 148 12.41 -2.47 1.86
C ALA A 148 12.05 -1.06 1.33
N VAL A 149 12.93 -0.06 1.47
CA VAL A 149 12.71 1.27 0.85
C VAL A 149 12.63 1.15 -0.68
N VAL A 150 13.55 0.41 -1.29
CA VAL A 150 13.60 0.22 -2.74
C VAL A 150 12.38 -0.56 -3.23
N GLN A 151 12.00 -1.63 -2.53
CA GLN A 151 10.83 -2.43 -2.88
C GLN A 151 9.53 -1.62 -2.75
N LEU A 152 9.39 -0.84 -1.68
CA LEU A 152 8.21 0.02 -1.49
C LEU A 152 8.07 1.04 -2.64
N GLN A 153 9.16 1.68 -3.07
CA GLN A 153 9.16 2.57 -4.23
C GLN A 153 8.77 1.82 -5.52
N SER A 154 9.30 0.62 -5.74
CA SER A 154 8.99 -0.21 -6.91
C SER A 154 7.51 -0.61 -6.95
N SER A 155 6.98 -1.12 -5.84
CA SER A 155 5.57 -1.51 -5.69
C SER A 155 4.65 -0.30 -5.91
N TRP A 156 5.03 0.89 -5.45
CA TRP A 156 4.25 2.11 -5.67
C TRP A 156 4.19 2.50 -7.15
N ARG A 157 5.33 2.46 -7.84
CA ARG A 157 5.41 2.70 -9.28
C ARG A 157 4.56 1.68 -10.05
N SER A 158 4.62 0.41 -9.66
CA SER A 158 3.78 -0.65 -10.24
C SER A 158 2.29 -0.34 -10.09
N TRP A 159 1.88 0.07 -8.89
CA TRP A 159 0.49 0.44 -8.63
C TRP A 159 0.03 1.65 -9.44
N CYS A 160 0.87 2.66 -9.60
CA CYS A 160 0.54 3.84 -10.40
C CYS A 160 0.35 3.50 -11.89
N ARG A 161 1.21 2.64 -12.46
CA ARG A 161 1.10 2.19 -13.86
C ARG A 161 -0.16 1.36 -14.10
N GLN A 162 -0.45 0.41 -13.20
CA GLN A 162 -1.66 -0.40 -13.28
C GLN A 162 -2.93 0.46 -13.31
N GLN A 163 -2.93 1.57 -12.55
CA GLN A 163 -4.06 2.50 -12.53
C GLN A 163 -4.22 3.30 -13.83
N GLU A 164 -3.12 3.71 -14.48
CA GLU A 164 -3.17 4.35 -15.81
C GLU A 164 -3.70 3.39 -16.88
N GLU A 165 -3.21 2.16 -16.89
CA GLU A 165 -3.64 1.12 -17.85
C GLU A 165 -5.13 0.79 -17.70
N THR A 166 -5.62 0.77 -16.45
CA THR A 166 -7.02 0.46 -16.14
C THR A 166 -7.97 1.63 -16.44
N HIS A 167 -7.53 2.87 -16.25
CA HIS A 167 -8.39 4.06 -16.44
C HIS A 167 -8.26 4.71 -17.82
N GLY A 168 -7.31 4.26 -18.65
CA GLY A 168 -7.03 4.83 -19.96
C GLY A 168 -6.38 6.21 -19.85
N ALA A 169 -5.31 6.41 -20.63
CA ALA A 169 -4.76 7.74 -20.85
C ALA A 169 -5.89 8.68 -21.30
N ALA A 170 -6.18 9.68 -20.45
CA ALA A 170 -7.14 10.73 -20.76
C ALA A 170 -6.66 11.57 -21.95
#